data_AF-A0A7C4D2X4-F1
#
_entry.id   AF-A0A7C4D2X4-F1
#
_cell.length_a   1.000
_cell.length_b   1.000
_cell.length_c   1.000
_cell.angle_alpha   90.00
_cell.angle_beta   90.00
_cell.angle_gamma   90.00
#
_symmetry.space_group_name_H-M   'P 1'
#
loop_
_entity.id
_entity.type
_entity.pdbx_description
1 polymer ?
#
loop_
_entity_poly.entity_id
_entity_poly.type
_entity_poly.pdbx_seq_one_letter_code
_entity_poly.pdbx_strand_id
1 'polypeptide(L)' 'MFHGKYWRARSKTTVNPGQKIKIAAREGLTLIVEPIKED' A
#
# COMPACT_ATOMS: atom_id res chain seq x y z
N MET A 1 2.69 -7.62 1.02
CA MET A 1 2.74 -8.27 2.35
C MET A 1 3.42 -7.32 3.32
N PHE A 2 2.88 -7.11 4.52
CA PHE A 2 3.45 -6.19 5.52
C PHE A 2 3.58 -6.93 6.87
N HIS A 3 4.78 -6.97 7.45
CA HIS A 3 5.11 -7.72 8.67
C HIS A 3 4.61 -9.19 8.66
N GLY A 4 4.80 -9.88 7.54
CA GLY A 4 4.45 -11.30 7.45
C GLY A 4 2.95 -11.61 7.33
N LYS A 5 2.08 -10.59 7.22
CA LYS A 5 0.62 -10.76 7.09
C LYS A 5 0.05 -10.05 5.87
N TYR A 6 -1.09 -10.54 5.40
CA TYR A 6 -1.92 -9.84 4.43
C TYR A 6 -2.76 -8.80 5.15
N TRP A 7 -2.74 -7.57 4.62
CA TRP A 7 -3.46 -6.44 5.17
C TRP A 7 -4.41 -5.89 4.12
N ARG A 8 -5.57 -5.39 4.57
CA ARG A 8 -6.41 -4.54 3.75
C ARG A 8 -5.71 -3.21 3.53
N ALA A 9 -5.62 -2.79 2.28
CA ALA A 9 -5.03 -1.51 1.90
C ALA A 9 -5.93 -0.78 0.90
N ARG A 10 -5.89 0.54 0.92
CA ARG A 10 -6.55 1.43 -0.03
C ARG A 10 -5.53 2.37 -0.63
N SER A 11 -5.62 2.59 -1.94
CA SER A 11 -4.83 3.60 -2.64
C SER A 11 -5.77 4.56 -3.36
N LYS A 12 -5.33 5.82 -3.50
CA LYS A 12 -6.04 6.82 -4.32
C LYS A 12 -5.79 6.64 -5.81
N THR A 13 -4.73 5.92 -6.18
CA THR A 13 -4.32 5.66 -7.55
C THR A 13 -4.32 4.16 -7.84
N THR A 14 -4.40 3.78 -9.11
CA THR A 14 -4.27 2.37 -9.51
C THR A 14 -2.90 1.84 -9.08
N VAL A 15 -2.91 0.67 -8.44
CA VAL A 15 -1.70 -0.07 -8.07
C VAL A 15 -1.75 -1.42 -8.76
N ASN A 16 -0.68 -1.79 -9.44
CA ASN A 16 -0.58 -3.07 -10.14
C ASN A 16 0.03 -4.17 -9.25
N PRO A 17 -0.33 -5.45 -9.47
CA PRO A 17 0.35 -6.56 -8.79
C PRO A 17 1.87 -6.50 -8.99
N GLY A 18 2.63 -6.64 -7.90
CA GLY A 18 4.10 -6.58 -7.92
C GLY A 18 4.69 -5.17 -7.87
N GLN A 19 3.88 -4.12 -8.01
CA GLN A 19 4.35 -2.74 -7.88
C GLN A 19 4.79 -2.42 -6.45
N LYS A 20 5.92 -1.74 -6.32
CA LYS A 20 6.39 -1.23 -5.02
C LYS A 20 5.51 -0.07 -4.55
N ILE A 21 5.15 -0.12 -3.28
CA ILE A 21 4.28 0.85 -2.62
C ILE A 21 4.90 1.26 -1.29
N LYS A 22 4.55 2.47 -0.82
CA LYS A 22 4.84 2.95 0.53
C LYS A 22 3.54 3.09 1.32
N ILE A 23 3.63 2.97 2.63
CA ILE A 23 2.49 3.23 3.53
C ILE A 23 2.50 4.72 3.87
N ALA A 24 1.43 5.42 3.52
CA ALA A 24 1.27 6.84 3.79
C ALA A 24 0.55 7.08 5.12
N ALA A 25 -0.45 6.26 5.45
CA ALA A 25 -1.21 6.37 6.70
C ALA A 25 -1.89 5.04 7.08
N ARG A 26 -2.52 5.02 8.25
CA ARG A 26 -3.36 3.90 8.73
C ARG A 26 -4.68 4.45 9.25
N GLU A 27 -5.78 3.90 8.74
CA GLU A 27 -7.14 4.20 9.17
C GLU A 27 -7.77 2.93 9.77
N GLY A 28 -7.71 2.82 11.10
CA GLY A 28 -8.17 1.64 11.84
C GLY A 28 -7.42 0.36 11.44
N LEU A 29 -8.09 -0.52 10.69
CA LEU A 29 -7.55 -1.80 10.18
C LEU A 29 -7.16 -1.73 8.69
N THR A 30 -7.26 -0.56 8.06
CA THR A 30 -6.92 -0.36 6.65
C THR A 30 -5.67 0.49 6.52
N LEU A 31 -4.73 0.06 5.69
CA LEU A 31 -3.53 0.86 5.36
C LEU A 31 -3.81 1.75 4.14
N ILE A 32 -3.39 3.01 4.21
CA ILE A 32 -3.41 3.93 3.07
C ILE A 32 -2.04 3.87 2.42
N VAL A 33 -2.00 3.51 1.14
CA VAL A 33 -0.77 3.23 0.40
C VAL A 33 -0.67 4.02 -0.88
N GLU A 34 0.55 4.38 -1.25
CA GLU A 34 0.87 5.13 -2.46
C GLU A 34 1.94 4.39 -3.26
N PRO A 35 1.86 4.40 -4.61
CA PRO A 35 2.91 3.83 -5.44
C PRO A 35 4.21 4.62 -5.26
N ILE A 36 5.32 3.90 -5.23
CA ILE A 36 6.64 4.52 -5.29
C ILE A 36 6.94 4.71 -6.78
N LYS A 37 7.25 5.93 -7.19
CA LYS A 37 7.88 6.16 -8.49
C LYS A 37 9.33 5.72 -8.35
N GLU A 38 9.71 4.65 -9.05
CA GLU A 38 11.12 4.36 -9.28
C GLU A 38 11.59 5.38 -10.32
N ASP A 39 12.56 6.22 -9.94
CA ASP A 39 13.31 7.12 -10.82
C ASP A 39 14.49 6.37 -11.43
#